data_AF-A0A2P2BTN0-F1
#
_entry.id   AF-A0A2P2BTN0-F1
#
_cell.length_a   1.000
_cell.length_b   1.000
_cell.length_c   1.000
_cell.angle_alpha   90.00
_cell.angle_beta   90.00
_cell.angle_gamma   90.00
#
_symmetry.space_group_name_H-M   'P 1'
#
loop_
_entity.id
_entity.type
_entity.pdbx_description
1 polymer ?
#
loop_
_entity_poly.entity_id
_entity_poly.type
_entity_poly.pdbx_seq_one_letter_code
_entity_poly.pdbx_strand_id
1 'polypeptide(L)'
;MYIIISIDINTISVGIPVNIQTLSGSKNKAYMECVYYQYKERSSLYINNFRAIKSKKGYGRKILINLKDIIRDINKVLKENNLKEVKIIEGLLVADENIISEKDLRNLYKKYGFIIDNQNNISINL
;
A
#
# COMPACT_ATOMS: atom_id res chain seq x y z
N MET A 1 -3.39 -12.33 14.12
CA MET A 1 -3.73 -11.35 13.05
C MET A 1 -2.80 -11.57 11.88
N TYR A 2 -3.36 -11.95 10.74
CA TYR A 2 -2.65 -12.35 9.52
C TYR A 2 -2.72 -11.22 8.48
N ILE A 3 -1.77 -11.22 7.54
CA ILE A 3 -1.81 -10.36 6.35
C ILE A 3 -2.17 -11.24 5.17
N ILE A 4 -3.16 -10.83 4.40
CA ILE A 4 -3.54 -11.46 3.13
C ILE A 4 -3.23 -10.49 2.02
N ILE A 5 -2.66 -11.02 0.94
CA ILE A 5 -2.34 -10.30 -0.28
C ILE A 5 -3.13 -10.99 -1.40
N SER A 6 -3.89 -10.22 -2.18
CA SER A 6 -4.54 -10.70 -3.40
C SER A 6 -4.10 -9.86 -4.59
N ILE A 7 -3.74 -10.51 -5.69
CA ILE A 7 -3.26 -9.86 -6.91
C ILE A 7 -4.11 -10.39 -8.05
N ASP A 8 -4.75 -9.51 -8.82
CA ASP A 8 -5.59 -9.90 -9.95
C ASP A 8 -4.88 -9.63 -11.29
N ILE A 9 -4.04 -10.58 -11.69
CA ILE A 9 -3.17 -10.45 -12.87
C ILE A 9 -3.92 -10.49 -14.20
N ASN A 10 -5.17 -10.98 -14.21
CA ASN A 10 -5.96 -11.17 -15.42
C ASN A 10 -6.84 -9.96 -15.75
N THR A 11 -6.79 -8.92 -14.92
CA THR A 11 -7.58 -7.71 -15.13
C THR A 11 -7.10 -6.96 -16.37
N ILE A 12 -7.98 -6.77 -17.36
CA ILE A 12 -7.76 -5.89 -18.52
C ILE A 12 -7.89 -4.43 -18.04
N SER A 13 -6.91 -3.94 -17.30
CA SER A 13 -6.83 -2.55 -16.88
C SER A 13 -5.42 -2.00 -17.05
N VAL A 14 -5.30 -0.67 -17.05
CA VAL A 14 -4.04 0.08 -17.21
C VAL A 14 -3.00 -0.27 -16.12
N GLY A 15 -3.39 -0.99 -15.06
CA GLY A 15 -2.51 -1.60 -14.06
C GLY A 15 -3.14 -2.83 -13.41
N ILE A 16 -2.36 -3.55 -12.58
CA ILE A 16 -2.78 -4.79 -11.91
C ILE A 16 -3.24 -4.49 -10.48
N PRO A 17 -4.50 -4.77 -10.10
CA PRO A 17 -4.96 -4.57 -8.72
C PRO A 17 -4.21 -5.44 -7.72
N VAL A 18 -3.80 -4.84 -6.62
CA VAL A 18 -3.15 -5.50 -5.48
C VAL A 18 -3.82 -5.06 -4.19
N ASN A 19 -4.44 -5.98 -3.48
CA ASN A 19 -5.09 -5.69 -2.20
C ASN A 19 -4.33 -6.33 -1.05
N ILE A 20 -4.07 -5.54 -0.01
CA ILE A 20 -3.39 -5.97 1.21
C ILE A 20 -4.33 -5.77 2.38
N GLN A 21 -4.64 -6.83 3.12
CA GLN A 21 -5.60 -6.78 4.22
C GLN A 21 -5.08 -7.47 5.48
N THR A 22 -5.52 -6.98 6.64
CA THR A 22 -5.28 -7.64 7.92
C THR A 22 -6.54 -8.32 8.43
N LEU A 23 -6.42 -9.60 8.81
CA LEU A 23 -7.50 -10.39 9.38
C LEU A 23 -7.27 -10.71 10.86
N SER A 24 -8.33 -10.59 11.66
CA SER A 24 -8.39 -11.17 13.01
C SER A 24 -9.65 -12.01 13.15
N GLY A 25 -9.49 -13.33 13.23
CA GLY A 25 -10.58 -14.25 12.97
C GLY A 25 -11.03 -14.12 11.52
N SER A 26 -12.34 -14.09 11.27
CA SER A 26 -12.94 -13.88 9.94
C SER A 26 -13.15 -12.41 9.57
N LYS A 27 -12.74 -11.45 10.42
CA LYS A 27 -13.02 -10.03 10.21
C LYS A 27 -11.80 -9.28 9.70
N ASN A 28 -11.97 -8.54 8.60
CA ASN A 28 -11.06 -7.50 8.14
C ASN A 28 -10.87 -6.44 9.22
N LYS A 29 -9.67 -5.87 9.34
CA LYS A 29 -9.30 -4.88 10.37
C LYS A 29 -8.62 -3.64 9.80
N ALA A 30 -7.81 -3.81 8.77
CA ALA A 30 -7.25 -2.75 7.95
C ALA A 30 -7.02 -3.28 6.55
N TYR A 31 -7.00 -2.35 5.59
CA TYR A 31 -7.01 -2.65 4.17
C TYR A 31 -6.29 -1.55 3.40
N MET A 32 -5.48 -1.94 2.44
CA MET A 32 -4.72 -1.09 1.54
C MET A 32 -4.97 -1.55 0.10
N GLU A 33 -5.57 -0.68 -0.69
CA GLU A 33 -5.81 -0.85 -2.12
C GLU A 33 -4.64 -0.27 -2.87
N CYS A 34 -4.04 -1.10 -3.70
CA CYS A 34 -2.97 -0.69 -4.56
C CYS A 34 -3.24 -1.08 -6.01
N VAL A 35 -2.58 -0.37 -6.92
CA VAL A 35 -2.46 -0.77 -8.32
C VAL A 35 -0.99 -0.82 -8.68
N TYR A 36 -0.58 -1.95 -9.20
CA TYR A 36 0.73 -2.13 -9.78
C TYR A 36 0.77 -1.55 -11.20
N TYR A 37 1.77 -0.73 -11.48
CA TYR A 37 2.04 -0.18 -12.80
C TYR A 37 3.46 -0.54 -13.24
N GLN A 38 3.58 -0.92 -14.51
CA GLN A 38 4.86 -1.08 -15.19
C GLN A 38 4.90 -0.16 -16.41
N TYR A 39 5.83 0.78 -16.43
CA TYR A 39 6.05 1.65 -17.58
C TYR A 39 7.55 1.79 -17.86
N LYS A 40 7.99 1.30 -19.03
CA LYS A 40 9.40 1.23 -19.40
C LYS A 40 10.23 0.58 -18.29
N GLU A 41 11.15 1.30 -17.68
CA GLU A 41 12.01 0.82 -16.58
C GLU A 41 11.43 1.07 -15.19
N ARG A 42 10.36 1.86 -15.08
CA ARG A 42 9.69 2.14 -13.82
C ARG A 42 8.66 1.05 -13.53
N SER A 43 8.70 0.55 -12.30
CA SER A 43 7.72 -0.39 -11.76
C SER A 43 7.33 0.10 -10.37
N SER A 44 6.05 0.40 -10.20
CA SER A 44 5.53 1.03 -8.99
C SER A 44 4.28 0.34 -8.46
N LEU A 45 4.09 0.48 -7.15
CA LEU A 45 2.85 0.12 -6.47
C LEU A 45 2.20 1.40 -5.97
N TYR A 46 1.12 1.82 -6.62
CA TYR A 46 0.39 3.02 -6.27
C TYR A 46 -0.68 2.70 -5.24
N ILE A 47 -0.64 3.32 -4.05
CA ILE A 47 -1.65 3.21 -2.99
C ILE A 47 -2.83 4.11 -3.36
N ASN A 48 -3.94 3.52 -3.76
CA ASN A 48 -5.20 4.22 -4.02
C ASN A 48 -5.93 4.59 -2.73
N ASN A 49 -5.88 3.69 -1.74
CA ASN A 49 -6.67 3.81 -0.55
C ASN A 49 -6.05 3.04 0.61
N PHE A 50 -6.09 3.58 1.81
CA PHE A 50 -5.60 2.91 3.00
C PHE A 50 -6.43 3.25 4.22
N ARG A 51 -7.09 2.24 4.80
CA ARG A 51 -8.07 2.43 5.88
C ARG A 51 -7.94 1.36 6.95
N ALA A 52 -8.29 1.72 8.18
CA ALA A 52 -8.49 0.79 9.29
C ALA A 52 -9.91 0.92 9.81
N ILE A 53 -10.58 -0.21 10.09
CA ILE A 53 -11.98 -0.21 10.57
C ILE A 53 -12.10 0.49 11.93
N LYS A 54 -11.07 0.40 12.77
CA LYS A 54 -11.00 1.14 14.04
C LYS A 54 -9.66 1.85 14.14
N SER A 55 -9.72 3.15 14.43
CA SER A 55 -8.55 3.96 14.71
C SER A 55 -7.87 3.52 16.02
N LYS A 56 -6.58 3.84 16.17
CA LYS A 56 -5.78 3.61 17.40
C LYS A 56 -5.72 2.16 17.92
N LYS A 57 -6.05 1.16 17.08
CA LYS A 57 -5.91 -0.28 17.40
C LYS A 57 -4.67 -0.94 16.76
N GLY A 58 -3.84 -0.17 16.06
CA GLY A 58 -2.58 -0.66 15.47
C GLY A 58 -2.74 -1.50 14.20
N TYR A 59 -3.95 -1.62 13.64
CA TYR A 59 -4.19 -2.43 12.43
C TYR A 59 -3.47 -1.90 11.20
N GLY A 60 -3.59 -0.59 10.92
CA GLY A 60 -2.83 0.04 9.84
C GLY A 60 -1.31 -0.04 10.05
N ARG A 61 -0.85 0.16 11.29
CA ARG A 61 0.58 0.02 11.67
C ARG A 61 1.14 -1.35 11.29
N LYS A 62 0.35 -2.42 11.40
CA LYS A 62 0.80 -3.77 11.03
C LYS A 62 1.10 -3.87 9.53
N ILE A 63 0.31 -3.25 8.66
CA ILE A 63 0.61 -3.21 7.22
C ILE A 63 1.89 -2.40 6.98
N LEU A 64 1.98 -1.20 7.55
CA LEU A 64 3.12 -0.30 7.33
C LEU A 64 4.47 -0.86 7.84
N ILE A 65 4.49 -1.57 8.98
CA ILE A 65 5.72 -2.20 9.50
C ILE A 65 6.20 -3.34 8.60
N ASN A 66 5.27 -4.14 8.08
CA ASN A 66 5.59 -5.32 7.27
C ASN A 66 5.66 -5.00 5.78
N LEU A 67 5.66 -3.72 5.40
CA LEU A 67 5.52 -3.30 4.01
C LEU A 67 6.63 -3.87 3.13
N LYS A 68 7.88 -3.91 3.61
CA LYS A 68 9.01 -4.53 2.88
C LYS A 68 8.80 -6.02 2.61
N ASP A 69 8.33 -6.78 3.61
CA ASP A 69 8.05 -8.21 3.45
C ASP A 69 6.86 -8.44 2.51
N ILE A 70 5.81 -7.62 2.63
CA ILE A 70 4.65 -7.65 1.72
C ILE A 70 5.09 -7.41 0.27
N ILE A 71 5.93 -6.40 0.03
CA ILE A 71 6.46 -6.11 -1.30
C ILE A 71 7.32 -7.26 -1.82
N ARG A 72 8.15 -7.86 -0.97
CA ARG A 72 8.95 -9.03 -1.36
C ARG A 72 8.05 -10.17 -1.85
N ASP A 73 6.93 -10.41 -1.18
CA ASP A 73 6.00 -11.46 -1.58
C ASP A 73 5.21 -11.10 -2.84
N ILE A 74 4.81 -9.84 -3.01
CA ILE A 74 4.23 -9.33 -4.28
C ILE A 74 5.22 -9.52 -5.43
N ASN A 75 6.50 -9.16 -5.24
CA ASN A 75 7.53 -9.27 -6.26
C ASN A 75 7.80 -10.72 -6.71
N LYS A 76 7.62 -11.71 -5.82
CA LYS A 76 7.69 -13.13 -6.21
C LYS A 76 6.59 -13.47 -7.21
N VAL A 77 5.35 -13.10 -6.92
CA VAL A 77 4.21 -13.35 -7.82
C VAL A 77 4.36 -12.60 -9.14
N LEU A 78 4.82 -11.34 -9.11
CA LEU A 78 5.09 -10.57 -10.33
C LEU A 78 6.16 -11.25 -11.20
N LYS A 79 7.25 -11.73 -10.58
CA LYS A 79 8.35 -12.42 -11.29
C LYS A 79 7.88 -13.72 -11.93
N GLU A 80 7.05 -14.50 -11.25
CA GLU A 80 6.45 -15.73 -11.79
C GLU A 80 5.60 -15.46 -13.05
N ASN A 81 5.12 -14.23 -13.21
CA ASN A 81 4.31 -13.79 -14.35
C ASN A 81 5.11 -12.89 -15.33
N ASN A 82 6.45 -12.94 -15.30
CA ASN A 82 7.34 -12.15 -16.16
C ASN A 82 7.17 -10.62 -16.07
N LEU A 83 6.75 -10.12 -14.91
CA LEU A 83 6.62 -8.68 -14.62
C LEU A 83 7.82 -8.15 -13.83
N LYS A 84 8.06 -6.83 -13.92
CA LYS A 84 9.16 -6.16 -13.21
C LYS A 84 8.85 -6.01 -11.72
N GLU A 85 9.86 -6.23 -10.89
CA GLU A 85 9.77 -5.96 -9.44
C GLU A 85 9.38 -4.50 -9.15
N VAL A 86 8.52 -4.30 -8.16
CA VAL A 86 8.21 -2.98 -7.61
C VAL A 86 9.48 -2.37 -7.03
N LYS A 87 9.83 -1.17 -7.51
CA LYS A 87 10.99 -0.38 -7.02
C LYS A 87 10.58 0.83 -6.20
N ILE A 88 9.33 1.29 -6.36
CA ILE A 88 8.80 2.44 -5.63
C ILE A 88 7.36 2.16 -5.22
N ILE A 89 7.02 2.55 -4.00
CA ILE A 89 5.62 2.66 -3.56
C ILE A 89 5.28 4.13 -3.58
N GLU A 90 4.14 4.46 -4.18
CA GLU A 90 3.70 5.84 -4.37
C GLU A 90 2.21 5.98 -4.06
N GLY A 91 1.70 7.20 -3.96
CA GLY A 91 0.28 7.46 -3.71
C GLY A 91 0.00 8.92 -3.44
N LEU A 92 -1.25 9.24 -3.14
CA LEU A 92 -1.68 10.57 -2.75
C LEU A 92 -2.12 10.59 -1.28
N LEU A 93 -1.59 11.53 -0.49
CA LEU A 93 -2.03 11.75 0.88
C LEU A 93 -3.30 12.60 0.87
N VAL A 94 -4.43 11.95 1.16
CA VAL A 94 -5.72 12.59 1.34
C VAL A 94 -6.25 12.22 2.72
N ALA A 95 -6.39 13.22 3.59
CA ALA A 95 -6.95 13.05 4.91
C ALA A 95 -8.48 13.23 4.87
N ASP A 96 -9.19 12.37 5.60
CA ASP A 96 -10.55 12.68 6.03
C ASP A 96 -10.44 13.36 7.39
N GLU A 97 -10.62 14.68 7.43
CA GLU A 97 -10.44 15.52 8.61
C GLU A 97 -11.38 15.13 9.77
N ASN A 98 -12.47 14.38 9.50
CA ASN A 98 -13.32 13.84 10.56
C ASN A 98 -12.71 12.62 11.27
N ILE A 99 -11.70 11.99 10.66
CA ILE A 99 -11.06 10.74 11.13
C ILE A 99 -9.62 10.99 11.58
N ILE A 100 -8.84 11.71 10.78
CA ILE A 100 -7.43 12.02 11.04
C ILE A 100 -7.08 13.35 10.37
N SER A 101 -6.35 14.20 11.09
CA SER A 101 -5.86 15.46 10.49
C SER A 101 -4.79 15.19 9.44
N GLU A 102 -4.67 16.05 8.43
CA GLU A 102 -3.58 15.98 7.45
C GLU A 102 -2.20 15.93 8.14
N LYS A 103 -2.01 16.74 9.19
CA LYS A 103 -0.76 16.78 9.96
C LYS A 103 -0.44 15.42 10.58
N ASP A 104 -1.42 14.76 11.20
CA ASP A 104 -1.21 13.46 11.83
C ASP A 104 -1.01 12.35 10.78
N LEU A 105 -1.72 12.42 9.66
CA LEU A 105 -1.53 11.49 8.55
C LEU A 105 -0.13 11.62 7.93
N ARG A 106 0.35 12.86 7.73
CA ARG A 106 1.73 13.12 7.28
C ARG A 106 2.75 12.56 8.25
N ASN A 107 2.56 12.78 9.55
CA ASN A 107 3.44 12.25 10.58
C ASN A 107 3.44 10.70 10.59
N LEU A 108 2.28 10.09 10.36
CA LEU A 108 2.15 8.64 10.22
C LEU A 108 2.99 8.12 9.06
N TYR A 109 2.83 8.64 7.84
CA TYR A 109 3.57 8.19 6.67
C TYR A 109 5.08 8.44 6.81
N LYS A 110 5.49 9.63 7.27
CA LYS A 110 6.91 9.96 7.52
C LYS A 110 7.56 9.01 8.53
N LYS A 111 6.83 8.63 9.58
CA LYS A 111 7.30 7.66 10.58
C LYS A 111 7.66 6.30 9.98
N TYR A 112 7.04 5.91 8.86
CA TYR A 112 7.34 4.67 8.15
C TYR A 112 8.21 4.86 6.90
N GLY A 113 8.90 6.00 6.80
CA GLY A 113 9.94 6.24 5.78
C GLY A 113 9.44 6.80 4.45
N PHE A 114 8.16 7.20 4.36
CA PHE A 114 7.66 7.88 3.17
C PHE A 114 8.15 9.33 3.12
N ILE A 115 8.59 9.72 1.93
CA ILE A 115 8.80 11.13 1.54
C ILE A 115 7.45 11.68 1.10
N ILE A 116 7.17 12.93 1.45
CA ILE A 116 5.93 13.63 1.08
C ILE A 116 6.33 14.96 0.44
N ASP A 117 5.89 15.19 -0.79
CA ASP A 117 6.16 16.43 -1.50
C ASP A 117 5.13 17.54 -1.18
N ASN A 118 5.29 18.69 -1.84
CA ASN A 118 4.42 19.86 -1.66
C ASN A 118 3.03 19.68 -2.29
N GLN A 119 2.82 18.65 -3.11
CA GLN A 119 1.56 18.31 -3.77
C GLN A 119 0.85 17.13 -3.07
N ASN A 120 1.32 16.72 -1.89
CA ASN A 120 0.81 15.59 -1.12
C ASN A 120 1.07 14.21 -1.75
N ASN A 121 1.94 14.12 -2.76
CA ASN A 121 2.37 12.83 -3.24
C ASN A 121 3.26 12.18 -2.17
N ILE A 122 2.99 10.92 -1.88
CA ILE A 122 3.82 10.10 -1.01
C ILE A 122 4.65 9.15 -1.85
N SER A 123 5.89 8.91 -1.44
CA SER A 123 6.73 7.91 -2.09
C SER A 123 7.74 7.28 -1.14
N ILE A 124 8.07 6.01 -1.37
CA ILE A 124 9.20 5.33 -0.73
C ILE A 124 9.89 4.42 -1.74
N ASN A 125 11.23 4.54 -1.83
CA ASN A 125 12.08 3.67 -2.63
C ASN A 125 12.40 2.39 -1.86
N LEU A 126 12.45 1.26 -2.56
CA LEU A 126 12.58 -0.09 -2.00
C LEU A 126 13.97 -0.70 -2.17
#